data_AF-A0A932JNW7-F1
#
_entry.id   AF-A0A932JNW7-F1
#
_cell.length_a   1.000
_cell.length_b   1.000
_cell.length_c   1.000
_cell.angle_alpha   90.00
_cell.angle_beta   90.00
_cell.angle_gamma   90.00
#
_symmetry.space_group_name_H-M   'P 1'
#
loop_
_entity.id
_entity.type
_entity.pdbx_description
1 polymer ?
#
loop_
_entity_poly.entity_id
_entity_poly.type
_entity_poly.pdbx_seq_one_letter_code
_entity_poly.pdbx_strand_id
1 'polypeptide(L)'
;MAVELRAQWFYDLYQEVLSREELTLSLKSGLAEEDAHLAEMQETLKKADPLYAVRCAEYADVEAGLFEKWFAAIRQQTTVAPA
;
A
#
# COMPACT_ATOMS: atom_id res chain seq x y z
N MET A 1 6.27 7.01 -1.11
CA MET A 1 6.03 6.18 -2.32
C MET A 1 5.92 4.69 -2.00
N ALA A 2 6.96 3.99 -1.52
CA ALA A 2 6.82 2.54 -1.25
C ALA A 2 5.73 2.21 -0.21
N VAL A 3 5.65 2.97 0.89
CA VAL A 3 4.58 2.84 1.89
C VAL A 3 3.20 3.21 1.31
N GLU A 4 3.13 4.26 0.48
CA GLU A 4 1.89 4.68 -0.18
C GLU A 4 1.35 3.61 -1.13
N LEU A 5 2.24 2.94 -1.88
CA LEU A 5 1.87 1.81 -2.74
C LEU A 5 1.27 0.66 -1.93
N ARG A 6 1.78 0.40 -0.72
CA ARG A 6 1.21 -0.60 0.18
C ARG A 6 -0.12 -0.17 0.78
N ALA A 7 -0.26 1.10 1.14
CA ALA A 7 -1.52 1.65 1.63
C ALA A 7 -2.62 1.54 0.57
N GLN A 8 -2.31 1.87 -0.68
CA GLN A 8 -3.22 1.75 -1.80
C GLN A 8 -3.67 0.31 -2.03
N TRP A 9 -2.73 -0.63 -2.08
CA TRP A 9 -3.04 -2.07 -2.15
C TRP A 9 -3.97 -2.53 -1.01
N PHE A 10 -3.72 -2.07 0.22
CA PHE A 10 -4.55 -2.42 1.37
C PHE A 10 -5.96 -1.81 1.27
N TYR A 11 -6.08 -0.57 0.81
CA TYR A 11 -7.38 0.08 0.63
C TYR A 11 -8.20 -0.55 -0.49
N ASP A 12 -7.57 -1.01 -1.57
CA ASP A 12 -8.26 -1.77 -2.62
C ASP A 12 -8.86 -3.07 -2.08
N LEU A 13 -8.08 -3.83 -1.30
CA LEU A 13 -8.58 -5.03 -0.62
C LEU A 13 -9.73 -4.70 0.34
N TYR A 14 -9.62 -3.60 1.07
CA TYR A 14 -10.67 -3.20 2.00
C TYR A 14 -11.94 -2.79 1.26
N GLN A 15 -11.82 -2.05 0.16
CA GLN A 15 -12.93 -1.66 -0.69
C GLN A 15 -13.61 -2.87 -1.35
N GLU A 16 -12.86 -3.92 -1.71
CA GLU A 16 -13.41 -5.19 -2.18
C GLU A 16 -14.29 -5.84 -1.11
N VAL A 17 -13.81 -5.93 0.12
CA VAL A 17 -14.59 -6.49 1.25
C VAL A 17 -15.84 -5.65 1.53
N LEU A 18 -15.71 -4.32 1.63
CA LEU A 18 -16.87 -3.44 1.84
C LEU A 18 -17.94 -3.60 0.76
N SER A 19 -17.50 -3.77 -0.50
CA SER A 19 -18.42 -4.00 -1.63
C SER A 19 -19.11 -5.35 -1.55
N ARG A 20 -18.39 -6.41 -1.12
CA ARG A 20 -18.96 -7.75 -0.94
C ARG A 20 -20.00 -7.79 0.19
N GLU A 21 -19.76 -7.08 1.28
CA GLU A 21 -20.67 -7.03 2.43
C GLU A 21 -21.80 -5.97 2.27
N GLU A 22 -21.94 -5.37 1.08
CA GLU A 22 -22.94 -4.35 0.74
C GLU A 22 -22.97 -3.14 1.71
N LEU A 23 -21.82 -2.79 2.29
CA LEU A 23 -21.71 -1.68 3.21
C LEU A 23 -21.73 -0.34 2.45
N THR A 24 -22.50 0.62 2.96
CA THR A 24 -22.66 1.96 2.36
C THR A 24 -21.43 2.86 2.48
N LEU A 25 -20.42 2.44 3.25
CA LEU A 25 -19.14 3.13 3.35
C LEU A 25 -18.31 2.89 2.08
N SER A 26 -17.91 3.96 1.41
CA SER A 26 -17.07 3.91 0.21
C SER A 26 -15.76 4.64 0.46
N LEU A 27 -14.64 3.96 0.23
CA LEU A 27 -13.29 4.52 0.26
C LEU A 27 -12.86 5.12 -1.08
N LYS A 28 -13.67 4.95 -2.13
CA LYS A 28 -13.36 5.36 -3.51
C LYS A 28 -12.89 6.81 -3.65
N SER A 29 -13.49 7.75 -2.90
CA SER A 29 -13.08 9.16 -2.98
C SER A 29 -11.71 9.40 -2.35
N GLY A 30 -11.43 8.78 -1.20
CA GLY A 30 -10.10 8.88 -0.57
C GLY A 30 -9.02 8.19 -1.40
N LEU A 31 -9.33 7.02 -1.98
CA LEU A 31 -8.45 6.32 -2.92
C LEU A 31 -8.07 7.19 -4.13
N ALA A 32 -9.04 7.91 -4.70
CA ALA A 32 -8.79 8.79 -5.84
C ALA A 32 -7.90 10.00 -5.49
N GLU A 33 -8.02 10.53 -4.26
CA GLU A 33 -7.14 11.60 -3.78
C GLU A 33 -5.70 11.11 -3.58
N GLU A 34 -5.51 9.91 -3.01
CA GLU A 34 -4.18 9.32 -2.84
C GLU A 34 -3.52 8.96 -4.18
N ASP A 35 -4.28 8.49 -5.16
CA ASP A 35 -3.81 8.28 -6.53
C ASP A 35 -3.23 9.56 -7.15
N ALA A 36 -3.92 10.69 -6.94
CA ALA A 36 -3.47 11.99 -7.42
C ALA A 36 -2.17 12.42 -6.72
N HIS A 37 -2.09 12.28 -5.40
CA HIS A 37 -0.87 12.56 -4.64
C HIS A 37 0.32 11.70 -5.11
N LEU A 38 0.09 10.41 -5.34
CA LEU A 38 1.13 9.49 -5.81
C LEU A 38 1.66 9.90 -7.19
N ALA A 39 0.77 10.30 -8.10
CA ALA A 39 1.15 10.79 -9.43
C ALA A 39 2.02 12.06 -9.34
N GLU A 40 1.65 13.01 -8.48
CA GLU A 40 2.43 14.23 -8.25
C GLU A 40 3.82 13.94 -7.66
N MET A 41 3.89 13.00 -6.70
CA MET A 41 5.16 12.55 -6.13
C MET A 41 6.05 11.90 -7.20
N GLN A 42 5.50 11.04 -8.04
CA GLN A 42 6.25 10.39 -9.12
C GLN A 42 6.81 11.40 -10.11
N GLU A 43 6.01 12.39 -10.53
CA GLU A 43 6.47 13.44 -11.43
C GLU A 43 7.57 14.31 -10.82
N THR A 44 7.49 14.57 -9.53
CA THR A 44 8.53 15.30 -8.80
C THR A 44 9.84 14.51 -8.75
N LEU A 45 9.78 13.21 -8.45
CA LEU A 45 10.96 12.34 -8.39
C LEU A 45 11.60 12.14 -9.77
N LYS A 46 10.79 11.95 -10.82
CA LYS A 46 11.26 11.86 -12.22
C LYS A 46 12.11 13.06 -12.63
N LYS A 47 11.72 14.26 -12.20
CA LYS A 47 12.44 15.51 -12.50
C LYS A 47 13.71 15.66 -11.68
N ALA A 48 13.70 15.21 -10.42
CA ALA A 48 14.81 15.34 -9.50
C ALA A 48 15.92 14.30 -9.72
N ASP A 49 15.58 13.14 -10.28
CA ASP A 49 16.48 11.99 -10.34
C ASP A 49 16.37 11.21 -11.67
N PRO A 50 17.42 11.24 -12.52
CA PRO A 50 17.47 10.45 -13.75
C PRO A 50 17.38 8.93 -13.55
N LEU A 51 17.74 8.45 -12.36
CA LEU A 51 17.68 7.03 -11.98
C LEU A 51 16.47 6.71 -11.10
N TYR A 52 15.47 7.60 -11.04
CA TYR A 52 14.34 7.45 -10.12
C TYR A 52 13.68 6.07 -10.23
N ALA A 53 13.50 5.54 -11.45
CA ALA A 53 12.83 4.26 -11.67
C ALA A 53 13.59 3.10 -11.02
N VAL A 54 14.92 3.10 -11.11
CA VAL A 54 15.78 2.08 -10.49
C VAL A 54 15.72 2.20 -8.98
N ARG A 55 15.91 3.42 -8.43
CA ARG A 55 15.85 3.64 -6.98
C ARG A 55 14.48 3.35 -6.38
N CYS A 56 13.42 3.68 -7.11
CA CYS A 56 12.04 3.36 -6.74
C CYS A 56 11.85 1.84 -6.60
N ALA A 57 12.37 1.05 -7.54
CA ALA A 57 12.34 -0.40 -7.45
C ALA A 57 13.16 -0.91 -6.26
N GLU A 58 14.38 -0.42 -6.06
CA GLU A 58 15.22 -0.80 -4.92
C GLU A 58 14.54 -0.51 -3.58
N TYR A 59 13.90 0.66 -3.44
CA TYR A 59 13.16 0.99 -2.22
C TYR A 59 11.89 0.18 -2.04
N ALA A 60 11.19 -0.17 -3.13
CA ALA A 60 10.03 -1.06 -3.07
C ALA A 60 10.45 -2.46 -2.60
N ASP A 61 11.59 -2.98 -3.05
CA ASP A 61 12.10 -4.29 -2.61
C ASP A 61 12.46 -4.30 -1.13
N VAL A 62 13.12 -3.24 -0.63
CA VAL A 62 13.42 -3.08 0.80
C VAL A 62 12.13 -3.05 1.61
N GLU A 63 11.15 -2.28 1.16
CA GLU A 63 9.88 -2.09 1.85
C GLU A 63 9.03 -3.37 1.84
N ALA A 64 9.04 -4.15 0.76
CA ALA A 64 8.47 -5.49 0.71
C ALA A 64 9.11 -6.44 1.73
N GLY A 65 10.44 -6.47 1.80
CA GLY A 65 11.16 -7.30 2.76
C GLY A 65 10.88 -6.91 4.22
N LEU A 66 10.69 -5.63 4.52
CA LEU A 66 10.32 -5.16 5.86
C LEU A 66 8.90 -5.58 6.24
N PHE A 67 7.95 -5.50 5.32
CA PHE A 67 6.57 -5.91 5.58
C PHE A 67 6.43 -7.41 5.75
N GLU A 68 7.07 -8.23 4.93
CA GLU A 68 7.00 -9.68 5.13
C GLU A 68 7.51 -10.08 6.52
N LYS A 69 8.60 -9.46 6.99
CA LYS A 69 9.10 -9.67 8.35
C LYS A 69 8.10 -9.24 9.41
N TRP A 70 7.54 -8.05 9.27
CA TRP A 70 6.55 -7.51 10.20
C TRP A 70 5.27 -8.35 10.22
N PHE A 71 4.75 -8.71 9.05
CA PHE A 71 3.52 -9.47 8.90
C PHE A 71 3.67 -10.91 9.40
N ALA A 72 4.83 -11.54 9.17
CA ALA A 72 5.16 -12.82 9.78
C ALA A 72 5.18 -12.74 11.31
N ALA A 73 5.76 -11.68 11.88
CA ALA A 73 5.78 -11.48 13.33
C ALA A 73 4.36 -11.29 13.90
N ILE A 74 3.50 -10.53 13.22
CA ILE A 74 2.08 -10.40 13.59
C ILE A 74 1.37 -11.75 13.54
N ARG A 75 1.52 -12.51 12.45
CA ARG A 75 0.88 -13.82 12.31
C ARG A 75 1.22 -14.77 13.46
N GLN A 76 2.48 -14.77 13.91
CA GLN A 76 2.90 -15.58 15.06
C GLN A 76 2.20 -15.15 16.36
N GLN A 77 2.00 -13.85 16.56
CA GLN A 77 1.28 -13.30 17.72
C GLN A 77 -0.23 -13.48 17.64
N THR A 78 -0.78 -13.65 16.43
CA THR A 78 -2.22 -13.75 16.18
C THR A 78 -2.69 -15.20 16.03
N THR A 79 -1.93 -16.17 16.53
CA THR A 79 -2.39 -17.56 16.63
C THR A 79 -3.54 -17.61 17.64
N VAL A 80 -4.76 -17.33 17.18
CA VAL A 80 -5.98 -17.47 17.97
C VAL A 80 -6.15 -18.96 18.22
N ALA A 81 -6.12 -19.37 19.50
CA ALA A 81 -6.48 -20.72 19.89
C ALA A 81 -7.89 -21.04 19.32
N PRO A 82 -8.11 -22.22 18.72
CA PRO A 82 -9.42 -22.57 18.21
C PRO A 82 -10.46 -22.50 19.35
N ALA A 83 -11.59 -21.85 19.07
CA ALA A 83 -12.76 -21.81 19.94
C ALA A 83 -13.44 -23.18 20.03
#